data_AF-A0A6B0BW06-F1
#
_entry.id   AF-A0A6B0BW06-F1
#
_cell.length_a   1.000
_cell.length_b   1.000
_cell.length_c   1.000
_cell.angle_alpha   90.00
_cell.angle_beta   90.00
_cell.angle_gamma   90.00
#
_symmetry.space_group_name_H-M   'P 1'
#
loop_
_entity.id
_entity.type
_entity.pdbx_description
1 polymer ?
#
loop_
_entity_poly.entity_id
_entity_poly.type
_entity_poly.pdbx_seq_one_letter_code
_entity_poly.pdbx_strand_id
1 'polypeptide(L)'
;MKRLNKLVLYISFLILVISFTAGCGMGKEAEIKKSFEKTLSMYPIKNLEDLYDKEGYRDDQFDKNDKGTWIINSEMVVQPKGERMKSKGMVLYMNRNTKTTTGKYIVSETLHDEDGRPKSKDKEYPVKMVDNKIIPTKGIKDENIKKEIENFKFFAQYGSFKDLSKYKDGDISYNPEVPSYSAKYQLTNDDYNVKQLRKRYKIPTNKAPKLLLKGSGDLKGSSVGYKDIEFTFVEKKGENTFLLIVYILNQVRINNLLPPTRFNTNFKYVAVK
;
A
#
# COMPACT_ATOMS: atom_id res chain seq x y z
N MET A 1 13.90 4.61 63.70
CA MET A 1 14.74 4.34 62.50
C MET A 1 14.50 2.97 61.83
N LYS A 2 14.32 1.84 62.55
CA LYS A 2 14.18 0.51 61.92
C LYS A 2 12.95 0.28 61.01
N ARG A 3 11.80 0.94 61.27
CA ARG A 3 10.58 0.80 60.44
C ARG A 3 10.61 1.65 59.16
N LEU A 4 11.29 2.80 59.18
CA LEU A 4 11.40 3.71 58.04
C LEU A 4 12.26 3.10 56.91
N ASN A 5 13.36 2.43 57.27
CA ASN A 5 14.22 1.73 56.31
C ASN A 5 13.51 0.55 55.62
N LYS A 6 12.61 -0.17 56.32
CA LYS A 6 11.82 -1.25 55.70
C LYS A 6 10.81 -0.71 54.67
N LEU A 7 10.19 0.45 54.94
CA LEU A 7 9.21 1.05 54.04
C LEU A 7 9.87 1.61 52.77
N VAL A 8 11.04 2.24 52.92
CA VAL A 8 11.84 2.76 51.79
C VAL A 8 12.38 1.63 50.91
N LEU A 9 12.85 0.53 51.52
CA LEU A 9 13.25 -0.68 50.79
C LEU A 9 12.07 -1.31 50.04
N TYR A 10 10.87 -1.33 50.63
CA TYR A 10 9.68 -1.88 49.99
C TYR A 10 9.21 -1.03 48.80
N ILE A 11 9.21 0.30 48.93
CA ILE A 11 8.87 1.22 47.83
C ILE A 11 9.90 1.12 46.69
N SER A 12 11.20 1.04 47.02
CA SER A 12 12.27 0.82 46.04
C SER A 12 12.11 -0.51 45.29
N PHE A 13 11.75 -1.58 46.00
CA PHE A 13 11.48 -2.89 45.40
C PHE A 13 10.21 -2.87 44.53
N LEU A 14 9.17 -2.15 44.93
CA LEU A 14 7.94 -1.97 44.15
C LEU A 14 8.20 -1.22 42.84
N ILE A 15 9.03 -0.16 42.89
CA ILE A 15 9.45 0.60 41.70
C ILE A 15 10.28 -0.28 40.76
N LEU A 16 11.13 -1.17 41.29
CA LEU A 16 11.89 -2.17 40.52
C LEU A 16 10.99 -3.22 39.86
N VAL A 17 9.95 -3.72 40.54
CA VAL A 17 9.00 -4.67 39.96
C VAL A 17 8.14 -4.02 38.86
N ILE A 18 7.75 -2.75 39.04
CA ILE A 18 7.00 -1.98 38.03
C ILE A 18 7.89 -1.69 36.81
N SER A 19 9.19 -1.40 36.99
CA SER A 19 10.10 -1.17 35.86
C SER A 19 10.46 -2.45 35.10
N PHE A 20 10.44 -3.62 35.74
CA PHE A 20 10.58 -4.91 35.04
C PHE A 20 9.34 -5.32 34.23
N THR A 21 8.14 -4.86 34.60
CA THR A 21 6.89 -5.16 33.86
C THR A 21 6.57 -4.12 32.78
N ALA A 22 7.09 -2.90 32.89
CA ALA A 22 7.02 -1.88 31.85
C ALA A 22 8.04 -2.10 30.69
N GLY A 23 9.02 -2.98 30.90
CA GLY A 23 10.05 -3.35 29.92
C GLY A 23 9.74 -4.62 29.12
N CYS A 24 8.48 -5.10 29.09
CA CYS A 24 8.10 -6.17 28.18
C CYS A 24 8.00 -5.58 26.77
N GLY A 25 9.11 -5.67 26.02
CA GLY A 25 9.18 -5.26 24.62
C GLY A 25 7.98 -5.82 23.87
N MET A 26 7.22 -4.93 23.25
CA MET A 26 6.07 -5.29 22.41
C MET A 26 6.56 -6.34 21.39
N GLY A 27 5.98 -7.55 21.40
CA GLY A 27 6.40 -8.61 20.50
C GLY A 27 6.37 -8.13 19.04
N LYS A 28 7.29 -8.62 18.19
CA LYS A 28 7.41 -8.12 16.81
C LYS A 28 6.11 -8.11 16.01
N GLU A 29 5.25 -9.08 16.27
CA GLU A 29 3.91 -9.13 15.71
C GLU A 29 3.07 -7.88 16.04
N ALA A 30 3.05 -7.46 17.31
CA ALA A 30 2.31 -6.29 17.76
C ALA A 30 2.92 -4.99 17.20
N GLU A 31 4.25 -4.91 17.04
CA GLU A 31 4.90 -3.79 16.35
C GLU A 31 4.50 -3.71 14.88
N ILE A 32 4.45 -4.85 14.18
CA ILE A 32 4.02 -4.93 12.77
C ILE A 32 2.57 -4.48 12.62
N LYS A 33 1.66 -5.01 13.44
CA LYS A 33 0.24 -4.61 13.43
C LYS A 33 0.07 -3.11 13.66
N LYS A 34 0.75 -2.57 14.68
CA LYS A 34 0.74 -1.13 14.98
C LYS A 34 1.30 -0.29 13.82
N SER A 35 2.34 -0.77 13.14
CA SER A 35 2.90 -0.12 11.95
C SER A 35 1.84 -0.04 10.84
N PHE A 36 1.12 -1.13 10.57
CA PHE A 36 0.04 -1.10 9.58
C PHE A 36 -1.14 -0.25 10.02
N GLU A 37 -1.61 -0.35 11.26
CA GLU A 37 -2.70 0.48 11.81
C GLU A 37 -2.45 1.98 11.61
N LYS A 38 -1.23 2.45 11.87
CA LYS A 38 -0.84 3.85 11.63
C LYS A 38 -1.10 4.26 10.18
N THR A 39 -0.72 3.43 9.22
CA THR A 39 -0.91 3.72 7.79
C THR A 39 -2.38 3.61 7.39
N LEU A 40 -3.05 2.54 7.83
CA LEU A 40 -4.44 2.24 7.49
C LEU A 40 -5.45 3.20 8.16
N SER A 41 -5.06 3.88 9.24
CA SER A 41 -5.88 4.89 9.92
C SER A 41 -6.19 6.12 9.05
N MET A 42 -5.41 6.37 7.99
CA MET A 42 -5.65 7.47 7.06
C MET A 42 -6.86 7.23 6.14
N TYR A 43 -7.37 6.00 6.08
CA TYR A 43 -8.41 5.64 5.13
C TYR A 43 -9.82 5.86 5.70
N PRO A 44 -10.76 6.39 4.91
CA PRO A 44 -10.59 6.91 3.55
C PRO A 44 -10.08 8.37 3.52
N ILE A 45 -9.20 8.67 2.56
CA ILE A 45 -8.77 10.03 2.18
C ILE A 45 -9.69 10.53 1.06
N LYS A 46 -10.89 11.03 1.41
CA LYS A 46 -11.91 11.41 0.41
C LYS A 46 -11.42 12.51 -0.55
N ASN A 47 -10.74 13.52 -0.01
CA ASN A 47 -10.07 14.56 -0.79
C ASN A 47 -8.56 14.30 -0.80
N LEU A 48 -8.00 13.95 -1.96
CA LEU A 48 -6.56 13.67 -2.04
C LEU A 48 -5.72 14.92 -1.77
N GLU A 49 -6.24 16.13 -2.01
CA GLU A 49 -5.50 17.38 -1.74
C GLU A 49 -5.19 17.59 -0.25
N ASP A 50 -5.90 16.92 0.64
CA ASP A 50 -5.59 16.87 2.08
C ASP A 50 -4.16 16.35 2.32
N LEU A 51 -3.59 15.58 1.37
CA LEU A 51 -2.22 15.09 1.45
C LEU A 51 -1.15 16.17 1.25
N TYR A 52 -1.46 17.30 0.62
CA TYR A 52 -0.51 18.41 0.52
C TYR A 52 -0.06 18.90 1.91
N ASP A 53 -0.99 18.91 2.86
CA ASP A 53 -0.76 19.41 4.21
C ASP A 53 -0.43 18.28 5.22
N LYS A 54 -0.58 17.00 4.83
CA LYS A 54 -0.18 15.86 5.68
C LYS A 54 1.31 15.55 5.56
N GLU A 55 1.97 15.52 6.70
CA GLU A 55 3.37 15.12 6.82
C GLU A 55 3.52 13.62 7.07
N GLY A 56 4.40 12.98 6.31
CA GLY A 56 4.77 11.58 6.46
C GLY A 56 5.98 11.39 7.37
N TYR A 57 6.55 10.19 7.34
CA TYR A 57 7.81 9.93 8.04
C TYR A 57 8.97 10.62 7.31
N ARG A 58 9.85 11.28 8.07
CA ARG A 58 11.04 11.96 7.55
C ARG A 58 12.28 11.48 8.28
N ASP A 59 13.33 11.23 7.51
CA ASP A 59 14.68 10.93 7.98
C ASP A 59 15.71 11.83 7.29
N ASP A 60 16.99 11.52 7.47
CA ASP A 60 18.15 12.27 6.96
C ASP A 60 18.25 12.28 5.42
N GLN A 61 17.43 11.50 4.72
CA GLN A 61 17.37 11.50 3.26
C GLN A 61 16.67 12.75 2.70
N PHE A 62 15.91 13.49 3.50
CA PHE A 62 15.22 14.71 3.08
C PHE A 62 16.04 15.96 3.32
N ASP A 63 16.05 16.86 2.33
CA ASP A 63 16.53 18.22 2.55
C ASP A 63 15.63 18.95 3.57
N LYS A 64 16.24 19.84 4.36
CA LYS A 64 15.55 20.62 5.40
C LYS A 64 14.28 21.32 4.90
N ASN A 65 14.31 21.80 3.66
CA ASN A 65 13.20 22.55 3.05
C ASN A 65 12.30 21.68 2.15
N ASP A 66 12.68 20.43 1.86
CA ASP A 66 11.86 19.54 1.05
C ASP A 66 10.74 18.96 1.90
N LYS A 67 9.49 19.39 1.66
CA LYS A 67 8.29 18.85 2.31
C LYS A 67 7.95 17.43 1.83
N GLY A 68 8.61 16.95 0.77
CA GLY A 68 8.41 15.62 0.19
C GLY A 68 7.22 15.53 -0.75
N THR A 69 7.10 14.38 -1.40
CA THR A 69 6.04 14.08 -2.35
C THR A 69 5.33 12.80 -1.95
N TRP A 70 3.99 12.84 -1.91
CA TRP A 70 3.20 11.62 -1.77
C TRP A 70 3.02 10.94 -3.11
N ILE A 71 3.32 9.65 -3.16
CA ILE A 71 3.01 8.80 -4.31
C ILE A 71 1.80 7.93 -3.94
N ILE A 72 0.73 8.03 -4.73
CA ILE A 72 -0.48 7.22 -4.56
C ILE A 72 -0.73 6.43 -5.83
N ASN A 73 -1.03 5.16 -5.68
CA ASN A 73 -1.27 4.27 -6.79
C ASN A 73 -2.41 3.29 -6.47
N SER A 74 -3.22 2.99 -7.50
CA SER A 74 -4.14 1.85 -7.45
C SER A 74 -4.14 1.16 -8.80
N GLU A 75 -3.96 -0.17 -8.79
CA GLU A 75 -3.87 -1.00 -9.97
C GLU A 75 -4.78 -2.23 -9.84
N MET A 76 -5.58 -2.47 -10.88
CA MET A 76 -6.30 -3.73 -11.06
C MET A 76 -5.58 -4.58 -12.09
N VAL A 77 -5.18 -5.78 -11.69
CA VAL A 77 -4.59 -6.80 -12.54
C VAL A 77 -5.56 -7.96 -12.71
N VAL A 78 -5.74 -8.38 -13.96
CA VAL A 78 -6.68 -9.40 -14.41
C VAL A 78 -5.94 -10.34 -15.35
N GLN A 79 -5.87 -11.63 -15.02
CA GLN A 79 -5.36 -12.65 -15.92
C GLN A 79 -6.31 -13.86 -15.95
N PRO A 80 -7.21 -13.93 -16.95
CA PRO A 80 -8.01 -15.14 -17.17
C PRO A 80 -7.11 -16.31 -17.59
N LYS A 81 -7.59 -17.53 -17.35
CA LYS A 81 -6.87 -18.76 -17.73
C LYS A 81 -6.64 -18.78 -19.24
N GLY A 82 -5.39 -18.95 -19.66
CA GLY A 82 -5.02 -19.01 -21.09
C GLY A 82 -5.06 -17.66 -21.82
N GLU A 83 -5.36 -16.56 -21.12
CA GLU A 83 -5.35 -15.21 -21.68
C GLU A 83 -4.15 -14.39 -21.19
N ARG A 84 -3.90 -13.27 -21.87
CA ARG A 84 -2.88 -12.30 -21.47
C ARG A 84 -3.26 -11.65 -20.14
N MET A 85 -2.27 -11.38 -19.31
CA MET A 85 -2.45 -10.53 -18.14
C MET A 85 -2.70 -9.10 -18.60
N LYS A 86 -3.76 -8.49 -18.10
CA LYS A 86 -4.11 -7.10 -18.36
C LYS A 86 -4.12 -6.34 -17.05
N SER A 87 -3.51 -5.16 -17.02
CA SER A 87 -3.61 -4.27 -15.88
C SER A 87 -4.05 -2.88 -16.29
N LYS A 88 -4.80 -2.26 -15.39
CA LYS A 88 -5.25 -0.87 -15.49
C LYS A 88 -5.08 -0.21 -14.14
N GLY A 89 -4.41 0.93 -14.11
CA GLY A 89 -4.16 1.63 -12.87
C GLY A 89 -3.74 3.08 -13.08
N MET A 90 -3.67 3.82 -11.99
CA MET A 90 -3.19 5.19 -12.01
C MET A 90 -2.16 5.40 -10.92
N VAL A 91 -1.20 6.26 -11.20
CA VAL A 91 -0.26 6.80 -10.23
C VAL A 91 -0.32 8.32 -10.25
N LEU A 92 -0.36 8.94 -9.05
CA LEU A 92 -0.22 10.37 -8.85
C LEU A 92 1.00 10.67 -7.98
N TYR A 93 1.71 11.74 -8.35
CA TYR A 93 2.83 12.34 -7.64
C TYR A 93 2.35 13.69 -7.09
N MET A 94 2.07 13.74 -5.80
CA MET A 94 1.51 14.91 -5.12
C MET A 94 2.62 15.67 -4.41
N ASN A 95 3.14 16.70 -5.06
CA ASN A 95 4.26 17.47 -4.55
C ASN A 95 3.78 18.47 -3.49
N ARG A 96 4.22 18.28 -2.23
CA ARG A 96 3.81 19.14 -1.11
C ARG A 96 4.49 20.51 -1.13
N ASN A 97 5.62 20.66 -1.83
CA ASN A 97 6.34 21.92 -1.95
C ASN A 97 5.58 22.90 -2.85
N THR A 98 5.12 22.42 -4.02
CA THR A 98 4.41 23.24 -5.01
C THR A 98 2.89 23.15 -4.89
N LYS A 99 2.37 22.21 -4.09
CA LYS A 99 0.94 21.85 -4.02
C LYS A 99 0.35 21.53 -5.39
N THR A 100 1.14 20.85 -6.23
CA THR A 100 0.72 20.40 -7.56
C THR A 100 0.76 18.89 -7.65
N THR A 101 -0.17 18.31 -8.42
CA THR A 101 -0.22 16.87 -8.66
C THR A 101 -0.18 16.55 -10.15
N THR A 102 0.78 15.71 -10.52
CA THR A 102 0.91 15.13 -11.86
C THR A 102 0.84 13.61 -11.76
N GLY A 103 0.63 12.93 -12.88
CA GLY A 103 0.60 11.48 -12.87
C GLY A 103 0.32 10.88 -14.24
N LYS A 104 0.02 9.59 -14.22
CA LYS A 104 -0.35 8.84 -15.42
C LYS A 104 -1.33 7.73 -15.11
N TYR A 105 -2.29 7.55 -16.01
CA TYR A 105 -3.08 6.33 -16.13
C TYR A 105 -2.34 5.36 -17.04
N ILE A 106 -2.27 4.10 -16.67
CA ILE A 106 -1.49 3.08 -17.35
C ILE A 106 -2.40 1.90 -17.66
N VAL A 107 -2.38 1.49 -18.92
CA VAL A 107 -3.00 0.25 -19.40
C VAL A 107 -1.89 -0.66 -19.90
N SER A 108 -1.70 -1.81 -19.25
CA SER A 108 -0.69 -2.79 -19.62
C SER A 108 -1.32 -4.07 -20.11
N GLU A 109 -0.73 -4.68 -21.14
CA GLU A 109 -0.94 -6.08 -21.47
C GLU A 109 0.41 -6.80 -21.41
N THR A 110 0.52 -7.82 -20.56
CA THR A 110 1.74 -8.62 -20.42
C THR A 110 1.57 -9.99 -21.07
N LEU A 111 2.49 -10.28 -21.98
CA LEU A 111 2.75 -11.57 -22.61
C LEU A 111 3.91 -12.26 -21.91
N HIS A 112 3.96 -13.59 -21.96
CA HIS A 112 5.21 -14.32 -21.75
C HIS A 112 5.72 -14.76 -23.13
N ASP A 113 7.01 -14.56 -23.41
CA ASP A 113 7.63 -15.13 -24.60
C ASP A 113 7.85 -16.65 -24.45
N GLU A 114 8.40 -17.29 -25.48
CA GLU A 114 8.66 -18.74 -25.52
C GLU A 114 9.59 -19.21 -24.39
N ASP A 115 10.45 -18.32 -23.87
CA ASP A 115 11.32 -18.56 -22.71
C ASP A 115 10.62 -18.29 -21.36
N GLY A 116 9.32 -17.94 -21.39
CA GLY A 116 8.54 -17.56 -20.22
C GLY A 116 8.85 -16.15 -19.69
N ARG A 117 9.62 -15.31 -20.40
CA ARG A 117 9.94 -13.94 -19.95
C ARG A 117 8.77 -12.99 -20.21
N PRO A 118 8.40 -12.14 -19.23
CA PRO A 118 7.31 -11.20 -19.42
C PRO A 118 7.69 -10.07 -20.39
N LYS A 119 6.89 -9.87 -21.45
CA LYS A 119 6.89 -8.72 -22.35
C LYS A 119 5.61 -7.92 -22.17
N SER A 120 5.72 -6.74 -21.58
CA SER A 120 4.59 -5.83 -21.35
C SER A 120 4.47 -4.82 -22.49
N LYS A 121 3.25 -4.57 -22.96
CA LYS A 121 2.91 -3.46 -23.85
C LYS A 121 2.09 -2.45 -23.07
N ASP A 122 2.72 -1.33 -22.74
CA ASP A 122 2.12 -0.30 -21.90
C ASP A 122 1.63 0.88 -22.74
N LYS A 123 0.44 1.38 -22.40
CA LYS A 123 -0.08 2.66 -22.89
C LYS A 123 -0.26 3.58 -21.69
N GLU A 124 0.40 4.73 -21.75
CA GLU A 124 0.36 5.74 -20.68
C GLU A 124 -0.42 6.97 -21.15
N TYR A 125 -1.29 7.47 -20.26
CA TYR A 125 -2.07 8.67 -20.48
C TYR A 125 -1.73 9.66 -19.36
N PRO A 126 -1.03 10.76 -19.66
CA PRO A 126 -0.62 11.71 -18.63
C PRO A 126 -1.84 12.46 -18.10
N VAL A 127 -1.85 12.66 -16.78
CA VAL A 127 -2.93 13.33 -16.05
C VAL A 127 -2.37 14.35 -15.07
N LYS A 128 -3.22 15.28 -14.67
CA LYS A 128 -3.03 16.15 -13.51
C LYS A 128 -4.25 16.05 -12.60
N MET A 129 -4.11 16.48 -11.35
CA MET A 129 -5.24 16.60 -10.44
C MET A 129 -5.42 18.06 -10.01
N VAL A 130 -6.66 18.55 -10.07
CA VAL A 130 -7.08 19.89 -9.62
C VAL A 130 -8.46 19.75 -8.98
N ASP A 131 -8.66 20.33 -7.80
CA ASP A 131 -9.92 20.28 -7.03
C ASP A 131 -10.42 18.84 -6.84
N ASN A 132 -9.49 17.92 -6.49
CA ASN A 132 -9.74 16.48 -6.32
C ASN A 132 -10.32 15.77 -7.57
N LYS A 133 -10.19 16.38 -8.76
CA LYS A 133 -10.62 15.83 -10.05
C LYS A 133 -9.41 15.53 -10.92
N ILE A 134 -9.46 14.41 -11.63
CA ILE A 134 -8.38 13.95 -12.51
C ILE A 134 -8.68 14.43 -13.92
N ILE A 135 -7.68 15.09 -14.53
CA ILE A 135 -7.82 15.74 -15.83
C ILE A 135 -6.70 15.21 -16.75
N PRO A 136 -7.03 14.59 -17.89
CA PRO A 136 -6.05 14.27 -18.93
C PRO A 136 -5.30 15.52 -19.39
N THR A 137 -3.97 15.45 -19.53
CA THR A 137 -3.17 16.59 -20.02
C THR A 137 -2.90 16.52 -21.53
N LYS A 138 -3.26 15.42 -22.18
CA LYS A 138 -3.19 15.23 -23.64
C LYS A 138 -4.54 14.72 -24.15
N GLY A 139 -4.85 14.98 -25.42
CA GLY A 139 -6.05 14.47 -26.07
C GLY A 139 -6.06 12.93 -26.09
N ILE A 140 -7.20 12.33 -25.73
CA ILE A 140 -7.41 10.88 -25.74
C ILE A 140 -8.50 10.57 -26.77
N LYS A 141 -8.15 9.79 -27.80
CA LYS A 141 -9.10 9.40 -28.87
C LYS A 141 -10.13 8.37 -28.40
N ASP A 142 -9.75 7.52 -27.46
CA ASP A 142 -10.62 6.48 -26.90
C ASP A 142 -11.48 7.06 -25.78
N GLU A 143 -12.77 7.30 -26.08
CA GLU A 143 -13.74 7.86 -25.12
C GLU A 143 -13.97 6.96 -23.90
N ASN A 144 -13.78 5.64 -24.01
CA ASN A 144 -13.89 4.76 -22.85
C ASN A 144 -12.73 4.96 -21.90
N ILE A 145 -11.49 5.08 -22.41
CA ILE A 145 -10.31 5.38 -21.60
C ILE A 145 -10.43 6.76 -20.95
N LYS A 146 -10.90 7.75 -21.70
CA LYS A 146 -11.13 9.10 -21.15
C LYS A 146 -12.11 9.07 -19.97
N LYS A 147 -13.26 8.40 -20.13
CA LYS A 147 -14.24 8.22 -19.05
C LYS A 147 -13.70 7.41 -17.87
N GLU A 148 -12.90 6.38 -18.12
CA GLU A 148 -12.23 5.61 -17.05
C GLU A 148 -11.31 6.50 -16.22
N ILE A 149 -10.53 7.39 -16.87
CA ILE A 149 -9.60 8.32 -16.20
C ILE A 149 -10.37 9.38 -15.39
N GLU A 150 -11.36 10.04 -16.00
CA GLU A 150 -12.11 11.12 -15.35
C GLU A 150 -12.92 10.64 -14.13
N ASN A 151 -13.41 9.39 -14.18
CA ASN A 151 -14.15 8.77 -13.09
C ASN A 151 -13.27 7.93 -12.14
N PHE A 152 -11.96 7.88 -12.37
CA PHE A 152 -11.06 7.06 -11.57
C PHE A 152 -11.08 7.50 -10.11
N LYS A 153 -11.15 6.52 -9.21
CA LYS A 153 -10.99 6.73 -7.77
C LYS A 153 -9.91 5.81 -7.24
N PHE A 154 -8.93 6.39 -6.57
CA PHE A 154 -7.93 5.62 -5.84
C PHE A 154 -8.59 4.86 -4.70
N PHE A 155 -8.09 3.66 -4.39
CA PHE A 155 -8.59 2.91 -3.24
C PHE A 155 -8.45 3.70 -1.94
N ALA A 156 -7.43 4.55 -1.82
CA ALA A 156 -7.29 5.51 -0.70
C ALA A 156 -8.57 6.33 -0.45
N GLN A 157 -9.34 6.68 -1.50
CA GLN A 157 -10.50 7.56 -1.41
C GLN A 157 -11.77 6.86 -0.90
N TYR A 158 -11.83 5.53 -0.94
CA TYR A 158 -13.04 4.78 -0.60
C TYR A 158 -12.82 3.54 0.26
N GLY A 159 -11.58 3.02 0.36
CA GLY A 159 -11.23 1.95 1.27
C GLY A 159 -11.36 2.39 2.73
N SER A 160 -11.61 1.45 3.62
CA SER A 160 -11.75 1.70 5.06
C SER A 160 -11.27 0.49 5.85
N PHE A 161 -10.41 0.75 6.84
CA PHE A 161 -9.84 -0.28 7.72
C PHE A 161 -10.27 -0.10 9.18
N LYS A 162 -11.39 0.58 9.42
CA LYS A 162 -11.96 0.76 10.78
C LYS A 162 -12.19 -0.57 11.51
N ASP A 163 -12.40 -1.63 10.76
CA ASP A 163 -12.66 -2.98 11.25
C ASP A 163 -11.43 -3.90 11.19
N LEU A 164 -10.21 -3.36 11.08
CA LEU A 164 -8.98 -4.16 11.04
C LEU A 164 -8.85 -5.09 12.26
N SER A 165 -9.30 -4.64 13.43
CA SER A 165 -9.32 -5.44 14.66
C SER A 165 -10.25 -6.66 14.59
N LYS A 166 -11.20 -6.69 13.64
CA LYS A 166 -12.07 -7.84 13.39
C LYS A 166 -11.42 -8.90 12.50
N TYR A 167 -10.29 -8.60 11.86
CA TYR A 167 -9.56 -9.58 11.07
C TYR A 167 -8.86 -10.55 12.02
N LYS A 168 -9.33 -11.81 12.00
CA LYS A 168 -8.82 -12.90 12.83
C LYS A 168 -7.72 -13.65 12.09
N ASP A 169 -6.90 -14.38 12.86
CA ASP A 169 -5.96 -15.37 12.36
C ASP A 169 -5.00 -14.82 11.28
N GLY A 170 -4.49 -13.62 11.52
CA GLY A 170 -3.51 -12.99 10.65
C GLY A 170 -2.19 -13.77 10.66
N ASP A 171 -1.73 -14.17 9.48
CA ASP A 171 -0.39 -14.73 9.30
C ASP A 171 0.61 -13.57 9.19
N ILE A 172 1.44 -13.41 10.23
CA ILE A 172 2.36 -12.30 10.38
C ILE A 172 3.78 -12.80 10.15
N SER A 173 4.48 -12.18 9.21
CA SER A 173 5.87 -12.54 8.90
C SER A 173 6.81 -11.34 9.05
N TYR A 174 8.04 -11.64 9.46
CA TYR A 174 9.13 -10.68 9.60
C TYR A 174 10.42 -11.31 9.09
N ASN A 175 11.07 -10.68 8.12
CA ASN A 175 12.40 -11.02 7.64
C ASN A 175 13.36 -9.86 7.95
N PRO A 176 14.22 -10.00 8.98
CA PRO A 176 15.16 -8.94 9.37
C PRO A 176 16.32 -8.74 8.38
N GLU A 177 16.63 -9.71 7.51
CA GLU A 177 17.76 -9.59 6.56
C GLU A 177 17.44 -8.64 5.40
N VAL A 178 16.19 -8.63 4.95
CA VAL A 178 15.67 -7.77 3.87
C VAL A 178 14.87 -6.58 4.44
N PRO A 179 15.03 -6.27 5.73
CA PRO A 179 14.02 -5.69 6.63
C PRO A 179 12.61 -5.59 6.02
N SER A 180 11.93 -6.73 5.87
CA SER A 180 10.58 -6.80 5.32
C SER A 180 9.62 -7.49 6.28
N TYR A 181 8.35 -7.10 6.22
CA TYR A 181 7.31 -7.62 7.08
C TYR A 181 5.99 -7.70 6.33
N SER A 182 5.12 -8.61 6.74
CA SER A 182 3.79 -8.69 6.16
C SER A 182 2.75 -9.20 7.13
N ALA A 183 1.49 -8.90 6.83
CA ALA A 183 0.32 -9.40 7.55
C ALA A 183 -0.71 -9.86 6.53
N LYS A 184 -1.07 -11.14 6.58
CA LYS A 184 -1.99 -11.77 5.63
C LYS A 184 -3.25 -12.22 6.33
N TYR A 185 -4.41 -11.84 5.80
CA TYR A 185 -5.72 -12.13 6.36
C TYR A 185 -6.63 -12.73 5.29
N GLN A 186 -7.38 -13.78 5.63
CA GLN A 186 -8.47 -14.24 4.79
C GLN A 186 -9.70 -13.37 5.04
N LEU A 187 -10.21 -12.70 4.00
CA LEU A 187 -11.43 -11.89 4.11
C LEU A 187 -12.67 -12.70 3.73
N THR A 188 -13.84 -12.13 3.99
CA THR A 188 -15.14 -12.60 3.50
C THR A 188 -15.66 -11.69 2.39
N ASN A 189 -16.64 -12.16 1.61
CA ASN A 189 -17.32 -11.29 0.63
C ASN A 189 -18.19 -10.20 1.29
N ASP A 190 -18.43 -10.31 2.60
CA ASP A 190 -19.18 -9.31 3.36
C ASP A 190 -18.35 -8.13 3.82
N ASP A 191 -17.02 -8.24 3.77
CA ASP A 191 -16.10 -7.16 4.08
C ASP A 191 -16.39 -5.91 3.23
N TYR A 192 -16.34 -4.74 3.89
CA TYR A 192 -16.65 -3.47 3.27
C TYR A 192 -15.77 -3.19 2.05
N ASN A 193 -14.46 -3.40 2.16
CA ASN A 193 -13.52 -3.15 1.07
C ASN A 193 -13.81 -4.10 -0.09
N VAL A 194 -14.03 -5.39 0.19
CA VAL A 194 -14.38 -6.38 -0.84
C VAL A 194 -15.64 -5.97 -1.61
N LYS A 195 -16.69 -5.49 -0.92
CA LYS A 195 -17.90 -4.94 -1.56
C LYS A 195 -17.59 -3.71 -2.42
N GLN A 196 -16.76 -2.78 -1.95
CA GLN A 196 -16.36 -1.60 -2.73
C GLN A 196 -15.60 -1.96 -4.01
N LEU A 197 -14.74 -2.98 -3.95
CA LEU A 197 -13.98 -3.47 -5.11
C LEU A 197 -14.90 -4.10 -6.15
N ARG A 198 -15.80 -4.99 -5.73
CA ARG A 198 -16.78 -5.64 -6.64
C ARG A 198 -17.75 -4.67 -7.29
N LYS A 199 -18.05 -3.54 -6.62
CA LYS A 199 -18.89 -2.47 -7.19
C LYS A 199 -18.18 -1.69 -8.30
N ARG A 200 -16.85 -1.56 -8.24
CA ARG A 200 -16.05 -0.73 -9.17
C ARG A 200 -15.40 -1.53 -10.29
N TYR A 201 -15.07 -2.79 -10.03
CA TYR A 201 -14.36 -3.64 -10.96
C TYR A 201 -15.16 -4.90 -11.27
N LYS A 202 -15.17 -5.30 -12.54
CA LYS A 202 -15.72 -6.59 -12.96
C LYS A 202 -14.74 -7.70 -12.56
N ILE A 203 -14.90 -8.23 -11.35
CA ILE A 203 -14.09 -9.32 -10.78
C ILE A 203 -14.81 -10.64 -11.09
N PRO A 204 -14.34 -11.45 -12.05
CA PRO A 204 -15.03 -12.65 -12.53
C PRO A 204 -14.70 -13.87 -11.66
N THR A 205 -14.90 -13.72 -10.35
CA THR A 205 -14.80 -14.80 -9.36
C THR A 205 -15.63 -14.44 -8.15
N ASN A 206 -16.35 -15.40 -7.60
CA ASN A 206 -17.16 -15.22 -6.39
C ASN A 206 -16.38 -15.52 -5.11
N LYS A 207 -15.11 -15.92 -5.20
CA LYS A 207 -14.27 -16.22 -4.03
C LYS A 207 -13.93 -14.96 -3.26
N ALA A 208 -13.89 -15.05 -1.94
CA ALA A 208 -13.43 -13.96 -1.10
C ALA A 208 -11.89 -13.83 -1.19
N PRO A 209 -11.36 -12.61 -1.25
CA PRO A 209 -9.92 -12.41 -1.40
C PRO A 209 -9.17 -12.62 -0.09
N LYS A 210 -7.85 -12.80 -0.22
CA LYS A 210 -6.90 -12.58 0.87
C LYS A 210 -6.45 -11.12 0.83
N LEU A 211 -6.40 -10.49 2.00
CA LEU A 211 -5.73 -9.21 2.20
C LEU A 211 -4.29 -9.50 2.57
N LEU A 212 -3.35 -8.86 1.90
CA LEU A 212 -1.93 -8.92 2.21
C LEU A 212 -1.40 -7.50 2.36
N LEU A 213 -0.96 -7.19 3.58
CA LEU A 213 -0.28 -5.95 3.91
C LEU A 213 1.22 -6.24 3.88
N LYS A 214 1.98 -5.50 3.08
CA LYS A 214 3.45 -5.64 3.00
C LYS A 214 4.10 -4.35 3.47
N GLY A 215 5.21 -4.48 4.16
CA GLY A 215 6.04 -3.38 4.59
C GLY A 215 7.52 -3.70 4.39
N SER A 216 8.31 -2.67 4.15
CA SER A 216 9.77 -2.76 4.14
C SER A 216 10.41 -1.60 4.92
N GLY A 217 11.65 -1.78 5.34
CA GLY A 217 12.37 -0.84 6.18
C GLY A 217 12.02 -0.97 7.66
N ASP A 218 12.36 0.06 8.44
CA ASP A 218 12.09 0.09 9.88
C ASP A 218 10.56 0.10 10.15
N LEU A 219 10.11 -0.76 11.08
CA LEU A 219 8.73 -0.81 11.54
C LEU A 219 8.22 0.53 12.07
N LYS A 220 9.11 1.38 12.61
CA LYS A 220 8.81 2.74 13.08
C LYS A 220 8.57 3.72 11.93
N GLY A 221 9.02 3.39 10.72
CA GLY A 221 8.94 4.18 9.50
C GLY A 221 10.32 4.39 8.87
N SER A 222 10.35 4.57 7.55
CA SER A 222 11.52 4.93 6.77
C SER A 222 11.07 5.70 5.53
N SER A 223 11.88 6.64 5.03
CA SER A 223 11.63 7.32 3.75
C SER A 223 11.90 6.43 2.54
N VAL A 224 12.70 5.37 2.72
CA VAL A 224 13.10 4.41 1.68
C VAL A 224 12.21 3.16 1.71
N GLY A 225 11.59 2.87 2.86
CA GLY A 225 10.64 1.77 3.01
C GLY A 225 9.33 2.00 2.26
N TYR A 226 8.57 0.94 1.99
CA TYR A 226 7.25 1.01 1.36
C TYR A 226 6.19 0.24 2.14
N LYS A 227 4.93 0.63 1.96
CA LYS A 227 3.77 -0.13 2.44
C LYS A 227 2.77 -0.37 1.32
N ASP A 228 2.40 -1.63 1.16
CA ASP A 228 1.51 -2.08 0.10
C ASP A 228 0.31 -2.80 0.68
N ILE A 229 -0.82 -2.66 -0.01
CA ILE A 229 -2.06 -3.37 0.28
C ILE A 229 -2.45 -4.16 -0.96
N GLU A 230 -2.62 -5.45 -0.81
CA GLU A 230 -2.94 -6.35 -1.91
C GLU A 230 -4.19 -7.15 -1.58
N PHE A 231 -5.15 -7.18 -2.51
CA PHE A 231 -6.33 -8.06 -2.46
C PHE A 231 -6.20 -9.15 -3.52
N THR A 232 -5.99 -10.38 -3.07
CA THR A 232 -5.71 -11.55 -3.90
C THR A 232 -6.95 -12.44 -3.97
N PHE A 233 -7.68 -12.47 -5.09
CA PHE A 233 -8.92 -13.24 -5.19
C PHE A 233 -8.74 -14.73 -5.52
N VAL A 234 -7.75 -15.09 -6.36
CA VAL A 234 -7.54 -16.49 -6.80
C VAL A 234 -6.07 -16.76 -7.08
N GLU A 235 -5.28 -17.31 -6.17
CA GLU A 235 -3.86 -17.60 -6.44
C GLU A 235 -3.66 -19.07 -6.88
N LYS A 236 -3.42 -19.33 -8.18
CA LYS A 236 -3.15 -20.69 -8.70
C LYS A 236 -2.17 -20.69 -9.87
N LYS A 237 -1.20 -21.61 -9.84
CA LYS A 237 -0.24 -21.85 -10.94
C LYS A 237 -1.00 -22.20 -12.24
N GLY A 238 -0.86 -21.39 -13.28
CA GLY A 238 -1.58 -21.55 -14.57
C GLY A 238 -3.03 -21.01 -14.61
N GLU A 239 -3.55 -20.56 -13.46
CA GLU A 239 -4.84 -19.88 -13.27
C GLU A 239 -4.61 -18.68 -12.31
N ASN A 240 -3.74 -17.74 -12.69
CA ASN A 240 -3.40 -16.64 -11.79
C ASN A 240 -4.44 -15.52 -11.84
N THR A 241 -5.27 -15.46 -10.81
CA THR A 241 -5.45 -14.28 -9.95
C THR A 241 -5.87 -12.94 -10.57
N PHE A 242 -7.07 -12.51 -10.18
CA PHE A 242 -7.43 -11.10 -10.07
C PHE A 242 -6.74 -10.53 -8.84
N LEU A 243 -5.77 -9.67 -9.10
CA LEU A 243 -4.96 -9.04 -8.08
C LEU A 243 -5.21 -7.54 -8.16
N LEU A 244 -5.88 -7.00 -7.15
CA LEU A 244 -5.89 -5.55 -6.98
C LEU A 244 -4.75 -5.19 -6.05
N ILE A 245 -3.73 -4.54 -6.59
CA ILE A 245 -2.64 -3.98 -5.78
C ILE A 245 -2.91 -2.51 -5.60
N VAL A 246 -2.92 -2.10 -4.36
CA VAL A 246 -3.08 -0.73 -3.94
C VAL A 246 -1.79 -0.33 -3.23
N TYR A 247 -0.94 0.39 -3.95
CA TYR A 247 0.30 0.96 -3.44
C TYR A 247 -0.01 2.31 -2.79
N ILE A 248 0.21 2.43 -1.49
CA ILE A 248 -0.13 3.66 -0.78
C ILE A 248 1.02 4.14 0.11
N LEU A 249 1.49 5.34 -0.25
CA LEU A 249 2.18 6.33 0.58
C LEU A 249 3.63 6.02 0.89
N ASN A 250 4.50 6.35 -0.08
CA ASN A 250 5.87 6.75 0.22
C ASN A 250 6.01 8.26 0.07
N GLN A 251 6.60 8.88 1.09
CA GLN A 251 7.16 10.21 0.98
C GLN A 251 8.54 10.02 0.34
N VAL A 252 8.75 10.53 -0.88
CA VAL A 252 10.02 10.37 -1.60
C VAL A 252 10.61 11.73 -1.94
N ARG A 253 11.94 11.84 -1.91
CA ARG A 253 12.69 12.99 -2.46
C ARG A 253 12.70 12.89 -3.98
N ILE A 254 12.20 13.90 -4.69
CA ILE A 254 12.11 13.87 -6.17
C ILE A 254 13.48 14.05 -6.84
N ASN A 255 14.48 14.60 -6.16
CA ASN A 255 15.67 15.09 -6.85
C ASN A 255 16.71 14.03 -7.27
N ASN A 256 16.60 12.75 -6.87
CA ASN A 256 17.63 11.74 -7.20
C ASN A 256 17.14 10.31 -7.44
N LEU A 257 15.83 10.07 -7.48
CA LEU A 257 15.29 8.76 -7.84
C LEU A 257 14.29 8.98 -8.98
N LEU A 258 14.56 8.34 -10.11
CA LEU A 258 13.53 8.10 -11.13
C LEU A 258 12.27 7.63 -10.38
N PRO A 259 11.10 8.26 -10.58
CA PRO A 259 9.87 7.74 -10.01
C PRO A 259 9.82 6.26 -10.39
N PRO A 260 9.54 5.31 -9.48
CA PRO A 260 9.59 3.89 -9.81
C PRO A 260 8.89 3.69 -11.14
N THR A 261 9.68 3.35 -12.17
CA THR A 261 9.31 3.44 -13.59
C THR A 261 8.38 2.30 -14.01
N ARG A 262 7.77 1.65 -13.03
CA ARG A 262 6.80 0.59 -13.15
C ARG A 262 6.02 0.57 -11.83
N PHE A 263 4.76 0.14 -11.85
CA PHE A 263 4.20 -0.54 -10.68
C PHE A 263 5.30 -1.53 -10.25
N ASN A 264 5.93 -1.36 -9.08
CA ASN A 264 7.16 -2.07 -8.72
C ASN A 264 6.85 -3.55 -8.49
N THR A 265 6.63 -4.26 -9.57
CA THR A 265 6.24 -5.65 -9.65
C THR A 265 7.38 -6.39 -10.31
N ASN A 266 8.45 -6.57 -9.55
CA ASN A 266 9.27 -7.78 -9.72
C ASN A 266 8.42 -8.98 -9.27
N PHE A 267 7.37 -9.30 -10.00
CA PHE A 267 6.75 -10.61 -9.89
C PHE A 267 7.74 -11.61 -10.44
N LYS A 268 8.42 -12.33 -9.55
CA LYS A 268 9.04 -13.62 -9.89
C LYS A 268 7.91 -14.64 -10.11
N TYR A 269 7.21 -14.56 -11.23
CA TYR A 269 6.48 -15.74 -11.71
C TYR A 269 7.52 -16.64 -12.38
N VAL A 270 7.76 -17.79 -11.74
CA VAL A 270 8.60 -18.86 -12.26
C VAL A 270 8.09 -19.22 -13.65
N ALA A 271 8.96 -19.04 -14.65
CA ALA A 271 8.73 -19.43 -16.04
C ALA A 271 8.31 -20.91 -16.11
N VAL A 272 7.36 -21.19 -16.99
CA VAL A 272 6.97 -22.55 -17.35
C VAL A 272 8.15 -23.16 -18.12
N LYS A 273 8.62 -24.32 -17.65
CA LYS A 273 9.00 -25.41 -18.55
C LYS A 273 7.81 -26.34 -18.66
#